data_AF-A0A2L2NR80-F1
#
_entry.id   AF-A0A2L2NR80-F1
#
_cell.length_a   1.000
_cell.length_b   1.000
_cell.length_c   1.000
_cell.angle_alpha   90.00
_cell.angle_beta   90.00
_cell.angle_gamma   90.00
#
_symmetry.space_group_name_H-M   'P 1'
#
loop_
_entity.id
_entity.type
_entity.pdbx_description
1 polymer ?
#
loop_
_entity_poly.entity_id
_entity_poly.type
_entity_poly.pdbx_seq_one_letter_code
_entity_poly.pdbx_strand_id
1 'polypeptide(L)'
;MTLFKWSRLIGLICTLGIVLYGWIGLSQSPQPSVRLTTNPPINQVQPLEAEATTVLGSGHYNPPVQLMLQAVDAQGQSLKDAKIHLQLFTPSKNPWFTTDFPIVEGTKLLDIEGNAPTGQLQVQQTLPIRGTYQLQVAVTPLVANAFQPIQQTLTLTLPENPLKFRYFGILVVILLAVGLLGGWVIGGRQPIQPGEIAPQQVRLLLSGLVVVAIAALLWVNINAELAESHHTMSMPGMGEEVAPSSKPAKLQSQGLDMQLSGDEGATVGQPARLQVSVSDPKTSQPVTDVVFKVTTTQLENNWLAFAYQGTPDSNGKLAWEQEFFDGAPHSIVVEVAPLANATRQFQPFQVAENIPVEGVAPPMSVRLISLTYFTGIVVIGLLLGLWLRHRQTPRTGLTWRRSVS
;
A
#
# COMPACT_ATOMS: atom_id res chain seq x y z
N MET A 1 -14.61 -13.28 -69.40
CA MET A 1 -13.19 -13.58 -69.11
C MET A 1 -12.48 -12.46 -68.30
N THR A 2 -13.17 -11.73 -67.42
CA THR A 2 -12.60 -10.54 -66.73
C THR A 2 -12.57 -10.65 -65.20
N LEU A 3 -13.39 -11.51 -64.60
CA LEU A 3 -13.48 -11.70 -63.14
C LEU A 3 -12.30 -12.49 -62.53
N PHE A 4 -11.61 -13.31 -63.32
CA PHE A 4 -10.52 -14.18 -62.83
C PHE A 4 -9.18 -13.45 -62.65
N LYS A 5 -9.04 -12.21 -63.15
CA LYS A 5 -7.80 -11.42 -63.05
C LYS A 5 -7.71 -10.61 -61.75
N TRP A 6 -8.84 -10.24 -61.16
CA TRP A 6 -8.90 -9.43 -59.94
C TRP A 6 -8.59 -10.23 -58.67
N SER A 7 -9.03 -11.49 -58.59
CA SER A 7 -8.76 -12.34 -57.43
C SER A 7 -7.27 -12.65 -57.23
N ARG A 8 -6.51 -12.79 -58.32
CA ARG A 8 -5.05 -12.99 -58.26
C ARG A 8 -4.30 -11.76 -57.76
N LEU A 9 -4.82 -10.57 -58.07
CA LEU A 9 -4.19 -9.30 -57.68
C LEU A 9 -4.43 -9.00 -56.19
N ILE A 10 -5.63 -9.28 -55.67
CA ILE A 10 -5.95 -9.19 -54.24
C ILE A 10 -5.13 -10.22 -53.44
N GLY A 11 -5.03 -11.46 -53.91
CA GLY A 11 -4.23 -12.49 -53.26
C GLY A 11 -2.75 -12.12 -53.15
N LEU A 12 -2.18 -11.50 -54.19
CA LEU A 12 -0.78 -11.05 -54.20
C LEU A 12 -0.54 -9.85 -53.28
N ILE A 13 -1.50 -8.93 -53.17
CA ILE A 13 -1.43 -7.81 -52.21
C ILE A 13 -1.49 -8.31 -50.77
N CYS A 14 -2.37 -9.28 -50.46
CA CYS A 14 -2.48 -9.85 -49.12
C CYS A 14 -1.22 -10.62 -48.70
N THR A 15 -0.60 -11.39 -49.60
CA THR A 15 0.65 -12.10 -49.28
C THR A 15 1.84 -11.16 -49.15
N LEU A 16 1.95 -10.12 -50.00
CA LEU A 16 2.98 -9.08 -49.82
C LEU A 16 2.78 -8.34 -48.49
N GLY A 17 1.53 -8.05 -48.11
CA GLY A 17 1.20 -7.43 -46.83
C GLY A 17 1.68 -8.27 -45.64
N ILE A 18 1.44 -9.58 -45.65
CA ILE A 18 1.89 -10.49 -44.58
C ILE A 18 3.41 -10.59 -44.51
N VAL A 19 4.11 -10.63 -45.66
CA VAL A 19 5.58 -10.68 -45.70
C VAL A 19 6.20 -9.37 -45.21
N LEU A 20 5.66 -8.23 -45.61
CA LEU A 20 6.12 -6.91 -45.14
C LEU A 20 5.84 -6.70 -43.65
N TYR A 21 4.69 -7.14 -43.14
CA TYR A 21 4.41 -7.13 -41.69
C TYR A 21 5.31 -8.11 -40.92
N GLY A 22 5.63 -9.28 -41.50
CA GLY A 22 6.58 -10.23 -40.90
C GLY A 22 8.01 -9.71 -40.79
N TRP A 23 8.46 -8.87 -41.72
CA TRP A 23 9.78 -8.24 -41.68
C TRP A 23 9.88 -7.07 -40.69
N ILE A 24 8.79 -6.35 -40.45
CA ILE A 24 8.76 -5.27 -39.44
C ILE A 24 8.90 -5.86 -38.02
N GLY A 25 8.38 -7.07 -37.77
CA GLY A 25 8.50 -7.75 -36.48
C GLY A 25 9.91 -8.27 -36.13
N LEU A 26 10.77 -8.48 -37.13
CA LEU A 26 12.14 -9.03 -36.94
C LEU A 26 13.24 -7.95 -36.84
N SER A 27 12.88 -6.68 -37.00
CA SER A 27 13.86 -5.56 -37.06
C SER A 27 14.00 -4.79 -35.74
N GLN A 28 13.37 -5.22 -34.65
CA GLN A 28 13.62 -4.61 -33.34
C GLN A 28 14.96 -5.10 -32.81
N SER A 29 16.02 -4.31 -33.03
CA SER A 29 17.29 -4.50 -32.35
C SER A 29 17.04 -4.51 -30.84
N PRO A 30 17.58 -5.49 -30.10
CA PRO A 30 17.45 -5.52 -28.64
C PRO A 30 17.90 -4.17 -28.07
N GLN A 31 17.08 -3.59 -27.18
CA GLN A 31 17.40 -2.33 -26.53
C GLN A 31 17.89 -2.58 -25.09
N PRO A 32 18.82 -1.76 -24.58
CA PRO A 32 19.15 -1.74 -23.16
C PRO A 32 17.89 -1.58 -22.30
N SER A 33 17.84 -2.26 -21.17
CA SER A 33 16.66 -2.29 -20.31
C SER A 33 17.02 -2.51 -18.84
N VAL A 34 16.04 -2.34 -17.97
CA VAL A 34 16.13 -2.66 -16.55
C VAL A 34 15.31 -3.92 -16.27
N ARG A 35 15.94 -4.90 -15.63
CA ARG A 35 15.27 -6.12 -15.13
C ARG A 35 14.95 -5.96 -13.66
N LEU A 36 13.70 -6.24 -13.29
CA LEU A 36 13.25 -6.33 -11.90
C LEU A 36 13.09 -7.79 -11.51
N THR A 37 13.69 -8.16 -10.38
CA THR A 37 13.48 -9.45 -9.71
C THR A 37 13.17 -9.21 -8.24
N THR A 38 12.37 -10.09 -7.62
CA THR A 38 12.01 -9.98 -6.21
C THR A 38 12.38 -11.22 -5.41
N ASN A 39 12.70 -11.03 -4.14
CA ASN A 39 12.84 -12.12 -3.17
C ASN A 39 12.07 -11.77 -1.89
N PRO A 40 11.05 -12.57 -1.49
CA PRO A 40 10.51 -13.73 -2.20
C PRO A 40 9.87 -13.35 -3.57
N PRO A 41 9.57 -14.33 -4.43
CA PRO A 41 8.81 -14.09 -5.66
C PRO A 41 7.50 -13.35 -5.36
N ILE A 42 7.13 -12.39 -6.20
CA ILE A 42 6.02 -11.46 -5.91
C ILE A 42 4.67 -12.14 -5.63
N ASN A 43 4.42 -13.32 -6.20
CA ASN A 43 3.21 -14.11 -5.96
C ASN A 43 3.12 -14.73 -4.54
N GLN A 44 4.22 -14.70 -3.78
CA GLN A 44 4.28 -15.15 -2.38
C GLN A 44 4.26 -13.97 -1.40
N VAL A 45 4.37 -12.74 -1.89
CA VAL A 45 4.30 -11.55 -1.06
C VAL A 45 2.83 -11.21 -0.80
N GLN A 46 2.53 -10.80 0.42
CA GLN A 46 1.24 -10.24 0.82
C GLN A 46 1.42 -8.81 1.32
N PRO A 47 0.41 -7.94 1.17
CA PRO A 47 0.42 -6.61 1.77
C PRO A 47 0.62 -6.70 3.29
N LEU A 48 1.26 -5.69 3.89
CA LEU A 48 1.35 -5.62 5.35
C LEU A 48 -0.05 -5.48 5.95
N GLU A 49 -0.37 -6.34 6.92
CA GLU A 49 -1.55 -6.16 7.77
C GLU A 49 -1.06 -5.54 9.08
N ALA A 50 -1.50 -4.30 9.39
CA ALA A 50 -1.12 -3.62 10.62
C ALA A 50 -1.49 -4.41 11.89
N GLU A 51 -2.52 -5.27 11.79
CA GLU A 51 -2.98 -6.16 12.87
C GLU A 51 -2.23 -7.51 12.91
N ALA A 52 -1.34 -7.84 11.97
CA ALA A 52 -0.69 -9.16 11.88
C ALA A 52 0.42 -9.42 12.92
N THR A 53 0.57 -8.55 13.91
CA THR A 53 1.52 -8.76 15.00
C THR A 53 0.96 -9.77 16.00
N THR A 54 1.84 -10.47 16.72
CA THR A 54 1.46 -11.52 17.68
C THR A 54 0.52 -11.04 18.80
N VAL A 55 0.35 -9.73 18.95
CA VAL A 55 -0.48 -9.10 19.98
C VAL A 55 -1.95 -8.97 19.52
N LEU A 56 -2.22 -8.83 18.21
CA LEU A 56 -3.56 -8.56 17.67
C LEU A 56 -3.99 -9.44 16.47
N GLY A 57 -3.12 -10.33 15.95
CA GLY A 57 -3.42 -11.13 14.75
C GLY A 57 -2.71 -12.49 14.66
N SER A 58 -2.47 -12.96 13.43
CA SER A 58 -2.03 -14.33 13.09
C SER A 58 -0.60 -14.69 13.52
N GLY A 59 0.20 -13.70 13.95
CA GLY A 59 1.58 -13.89 14.38
C GLY A 59 2.57 -14.16 13.24
N HIS A 60 2.22 -13.84 11.99
CA HIS A 60 3.06 -14.07 10.81
C HIS A 60 3.39 -12.74 10.13
N TYR A 61 4.44 -12.07 10.61
CA TYR A 61 5.07 -10.99 9.87
C TYR A 61 5.84 -11.58 8.67
N ASN A 62 5.46 -11.18 7.46
CA ASN A 62 6.25 -11.50 6.28
C ASN A 62 7.41 -10.50 6.16
N PRO A 63 8.64 -10.95 5.90
CA PRO A 63 9.77 -10.05 5.71
C PRO A 63 9.53 -9.10 4.53
N PRO A 64 10.15 -7.90 4.53
CA PRO A 64 10.02 -6.95 3.43
C PRO A 64 10.51 -7.57 2.12
N VAL A 65 9.94 -7.10 1.01
CA VAL A 65 10.32 -7.59 -0.32
C VAL A 65 11.66 -7.00 -0.71
N GLN A 66 12.62 -7.86 -1.05
CA GLN A 66 13.85 -7.42 -1.69
C GLN A 66 13.57 -7.16 -3.17
N LEU A 67 13.62 -5.89 -3.59
CA LEU A 67 13.55 -5.46 -4.98
C LEU A 67 14.97 -5.34 -5.52
N MET A 68 15.24 -6.07 -6.60
CA MET A 68 16.53 -6.12 -7.26
C MET A 68 16.38 -5.62 -8.69
N LEU A 69 16.94 -4.44 -8.96
CA LEU A 69 16.96 -3.78 -10.25
C LEU A 69 18.32 -3.97 -10.89
N GLN A 70 18.36 -4.56 -12.09
CA GLN A 70 19.58 -4.75 -12.85
C GLN A 70 19.50 -4.05 -14.21
N ALA A 71 20.40 -3.10 -14.44
CA ALA A 71 20.56 -2.46 -15.73
C ALA A 71 21.33 -3.39 -16.67
N VAL A 72 20.79 -3.66 -17.85
CA VAL A 72 21.40 -4.56 -18.84
C VAL A 72 21.47 -3.92 -20.22
N ASP A 73 22.49 -4.27 -20.99
CA ASP A 73 22.65 -3.86 -22.39
C ASP A 73 21.73 -4.66 -23.32
N ALA A 74 21.84 -4.38 -24.63
CA ALA A 74 21.10 -5.08 -25.69
C ALA A 74 21.39 -6.59 -25.72
N GLN A 75 22.56 -7.01 -25.26
CA GLN A 75 22.99 -8.41 -25.19
C GLN A 75 22.59 -9.07 -23.87
N GLY A 76 21.97 -8.33 -22.96
CA GLY A 76 21.57 -8.80 -21.64
C GLY A 76 22.70 -8.86 -20.61
N GLN A 77 23.86 -8.24 -20.88
CA GLN A 77 24.97 -8.13 -19.94
C GLN A 77 24.78 -6.92 -19.02
N SER A 78 25.30 -7.02 -17.79
CA SER A 78 25.14 -5.96 -16.78
C SER A 78 25.87 -4.67 -17.20
N LEU A 79 25.17 -3.54 -17.14
CA LEU A 79 25.74 -2.20 -17.36
C LEU A 79 26.43 -1.74 -16.07
N LYS A 80 27.76 -1.89 -16.00
CA LYS A 80 28.57 -1.49 -14.85
C LYS A 80 28.62 0.03 -14.68
N ASP A 81 29.02 0.44 -13.48
CA ASP A 81 29.19 1.85 -13.10
C ASP A 81 27.94 2.67 -13.42
N ALA A 82 26.78 2.11 -13.06
CA ALA A 82 25.49 2.75 -13.26
C ALA A 82 25.07 3.53 -12.02
N LYS A 83 24.32 4.60 -12.22
CA LYS A 83 23.57 5.31 -11.20
C LYS A 83 22.10 5.01 -11.46
N ILE A 84 21.44 4.38 -10.49
CA ILE A 84 20.05 3.94 -10.62
C ILE A 84 19.20 4.81 -9.70
N HIS A 85 18.29 5.57 -10.30
CA HIS A 85 17.24 6.32 -9.61
C HIS A 85 15.95 5.51 -9.68
N LEU A 86 15.39 5.17 -8.51
CA LEU A 86 14.17 4.42 -8.34
C LEU A 86 13.11 5.30 -7.67
N GLN A 87 11.97 5.45 -8.34
CA GLN A 87 10.74 5.93 -7.73
C GLN A 87 9.70 4.81 -7.70
N LEU A 88 9.25 4.46 -6.51
CA LEU A 88 8.21 3.46 -6.28
C LEU A 88 6.92 4.17 -5.91
N PHE A 89 5.89 3.99 -6.72
CA PHE A 89 4.55 4.53 -6.50
C PHE A 89 3.61 3.43 -6.05
N THR A 90 2.75 3.77 -5.09
CA THR A 90 1.68 2.89 -4.66
C THR A 90 0.59 2.75 -5.75
N PRO A 91 -0.24 1.69 -5.68
CA PRO A 91 -1.37 1.51 -6.58
C PRO A 91 -2.30 2.73 -6.65
N SER A 92 -2.86 2.99 -7.83
CA SER A 92 -3.73 4.15 -8.05
C SER A 92 -5.02 4.09 -7.24
N LYS A 93 -5.52 5.27 -6.86
CA LYS A 93 -6.75 5.41 -6.06
C LYS A 93 -7.94 4.67 -6.67
N ASN A 94 -8.67 3.93 -5.86
CA ASN A 94 -9.96 3.35 -6.23
C ASN A 94 -11.06 3.78 -5.26
N PRO A 95 -11.91 4.76 -5.61
CA PRO A 95 -12.89 5.32 -4.67
C PRO A 95 -13.96 4.31 -4.23
N TRP A 96 -14.17 3.23 -4.97
CA TRP A 96 -15.21 2.24 -4.67
C TRP A 96 -14.69 1.05 -3.85
N PHE A 97 -13.40 0.75 -3.97
CA PHE A 97 -12.76 -0.41 -3.34
C PHE A 97 -11.38 -0.04 -2.81
N THR A 98 -11.37 0.89 -1.85
CA THR A 98 -10.14 1.33 -1.21
C THR A 98 -9.48 0.20 -0.42
N THR A 99 -8.19 0.36 -0.24
CA THR A 99 -7.32 -0.45 0.61
C THR A 99 -7.47 -0.01 2.07
N ASP A 100 -6.76 -0.69 2.97
CA ASP A 100 -6.80 -0.37 4.40
C ASP A 100 -6.14 1.00 4.70
N PHE A 101 -5.34 1.51 3.77
CA PHE A 101 -4.68 2.81 3.84
C PHE A 101 -5.09 3.68 2.63
N PRO A 102 -6.32 4.22 2.58
CA PRO A 102 -6.82 4.97 1.41
C PRO A 102 -6.01 6.24 1.10
N ILE A 103 -5.30 6.77 2.09
CA ILE A 103 -4.51 8.00 1.98
C ILE A 103 -3.22 7.77 1.19
N VAL A 104 -2.63 6.58 1.33
CA VAL A 104 -1.38 6.21 0.65
C VAL A 104 -1.63 5.64 -0.75
N GLU A 105 -2.87 5.64 -1.25
CA GLU A 105 -3.14 5.24 -2.63
C GLU A 105 -2.70 6.34 -3.62
N GLY A 106 -1.95 5.96 -4.65
CA GLY A 106 -1.45 6.88 -5.68
C GLY A 106 -0.39 7.87 -5.19
N THR A 107 0.28 7.57 -4.08
CA THR A 107 1.39 8.34 -3.51
C THR A 107 2.74 7.73 -3.90
N LYS A 108 3.83 8.42 -3.54
CA LYS A 108 5.19 7.95 -3.76
C LYS A 108 5.70 7.32 -2.47
N LEU A 109 5.87 6.00 -2.51
CA LEU A 109 6.30 5.20 -1.35
C LEU A 109 7.80 5.37 -1.08
N LEU A 110 8.61 5.40 -2.14
CA LEU A 110 10.06 5.49 -2.06
C LEU A 110 10.61 6.28 -3.25
N ASP A 111 11.58 7.14 -2.98
CA ASP A 111 12.42 7.81 -3.98
C ASP A 111 13.88 7.67 -3.53
N ILE A 112 14.69 6.91 -4.26
CA ILE A 112 16.09 6.71 -3.90
C ILE A 112 16.97 6.69 -5.12
N GLU A 113 18.12 7.31 -5.00
CA GLU A 113 19.18 7.26 -6.00
C GLU A 113 20.40 6.56 -5.40
N GLY A 114 20.88 5.54 -6.08
CA GLY A 114 22.00 4.73 -5.62
C GLY A 114 23.05 4.50 -6.69
N ASN A 115 24.31 4.59 -6.30
CA ASN A 115 25.42 4.14 -7.12
C ASN A 115 25.43 2.60 -7.17
N ALA A 116 25.46 2.05 -8.38
CA ALA A 116 25.42 0.63 -8.68
C ALA A 116 26.63 0.23 -9.56
N PRO A 117 27.83 0.07 -8.97
CA PRO A 117 29.05 -0.28 -9.73
C PRO A 117 28.93 -1.59 -10.52
N THR A 118 28.13 -2.53 -10.03
CA THR A 118 27.84 -3.81 -10.70
C THR A 118 26.70 -3.72 -11.73
N GLY A 119 26.04 -2.57 -11.84
CA GLY A 119 24.82 -2.39 -12.61
C GLY A 119 23.54 -2.81 -11.88
N GLN A 120 23.62 -3.05 -10.57
CA GLN A 120 22.52 -3.57 -9.77
C GLN A 120 22.25 -2.72 -8.52
N LEU A 121 20.98 -2.35 -8.34
CA LEU A 121 20.46 -1.70 -7.12
C LEU A 121 19.59 -2.71 -6.36
N GLN A 122 19.82 -2.84 -5.06
CA GLN A 122 18.99 -3.68 -4.18
C GLN A 122 18.41 -2.83 -3.06
N VAL A 123 17.09 -2.89 -2.89
CA VAL A 123 16.37 -2.27 -1.77
C VAL A 123 15.43 -3.31 -1.18
N GLN A 124 15.20 -3.26 0.14
CA GLN A 124 14.12 -4.00 0.78
C GLN A 124 13.03 -3.01 1.15
N GLN A 125 11.79 -3.32 0.77
CA GLN A 125 10.66 -2.45 0.99
C GLN A 125 9.45 -3.26 1.45
N THR A 126 8.82 -2.82 2.53
CA THR A 126 7.50 -3.30 2.91
C THR A 126 6.44 -2.63 2.04
N LEU A 127 5.58 -3.44 1.44
CA LEU A 127 4.51 -3.00 0.54
C LEU A 127 3.18 -2.98 1.31
N PRO A 128 2.62 -1.80 1.64
CA PRO A 128 1.53 -1.70 2.60
C PRO A 128 0.17 -2.13 2.04
N ILE A 129 -0.06 -1.98 0.73
CA ILE A 129 -1.39 -2.14 0.15
C ILE A 129 -1.40 -3.06 -1.09
N ARG A 130 -2.53 -3.73 -1.33
CA ARG A 130 -2.76 -4.54 -2.55
C ARG A 130 -2.79 -3.66 -3.82
N GLY A 131 -2.47 -4.25 -4.97
CA GLY A 131 -2.64 -3.62 -6.28
C GLY A 131 -1.37 -3.59 -7.13
N THR A 132 -1.38 -2.81 -8.20
CA THR A 132 -0.25 -2.67 -9.12
C THR A 132 0.59 -1.45 -8.78
N TYR A 133 1.78 -1.68 -8.23
CA TYR A 133 2.81 -0.67 -8.01
C TYR A 133 3.52 -0.32 -9.31
N GLN A 134 3.94 0.93 -9.42
CA GLN A 134 4.75 1.42 -10.55
C GLN A 134 6.14 1.76 -10.06
N LEU A 135 7.15 1.20 -10.72
CA LEU A 135 8.56 1.50 -10.47
C LEU A 135 9.07 2.30 -11.66
N GLN A 136 9.24 3.60 -11.50
CA GLN A 136 9.90 4.43 -12.49
C GLN A 136 11.40 4.38 -12.23
N VAL A 137 12.15 3.84 -13.18
CA VAL A 137 13.59 3.64 -13.05
C VAL A 137 14.30 4.45 -14.12
N ALA A 138 15.22 5.31 -13.68
CA ALA A 138 16.15 6.01 -14.54
C ALA A 138 17.57 5.54 -14.25
N VAL A 139 18.30 5.18 -15.30
CA VAL A 139 19.69 4.70 -15.23
C VAL A 139 20.57 5.66 -16.00
N THR A 140 21.60 6.19 -15.34
CA THR A 140 22.62 7.05 -15.96
C THR A 140 24.01 6.47 -15.71
N PRO A 141 25.00 6.71 -16.58
CA PRO A 141 26.34 6.22 -16.34
C PRO A 141 27.05 7.11 -15.30
N LEU A 142 27.77 6.50 -14.34
CA LEU A 142 28.65 7.21 -13.40
C LEU A 142 29.87 7.80 -14.10
N VAL A 143 30.36 7.08 -15.13
CA VAL A 143 31.43 7.56 -16.02
C VAL A 143 30.81 8.18 -17.26
N ALA A 144 31.10 9.45 -17.52
CA ALA A 144 30.51 10.18 -18.63
C ALA A 144 30.62 9.39 -19.95
N ASN A 145 29.49 9.26 -20.65
CA ASN A 145 29.35 8.58 -21.94
C ASN A 145 29.65 7.06 -21.96
N ALA A 146 29.67 6.37 -20.82
CA ALA A 146 29.87 4.91 -20.80
C ALA A 146 28.72 4.14 -21.49
N PHE A 147 27.48 4.64 -21.38
CA PHE A 147 26.31 4.14 -22.09
C PHE A 147 25.23 5.24 -22.18
N GLN A 148 24.23 5.05 -23.04
CA GLN A 148 23.10 5.99 -23.15
C GLN A 148 22.12 5.81 -21.98
N PRO A 149 21.62 6.90 -21.36
CA PRO A 149 20.66 6.81 -20.27
C PRO A 149 19.42 5.98 -20.63
N ILE A 150 18.92 5.21 -19.66
CA ILE A 150 17.74 4.35 -19.80
C ILE A 150 16.64 4.89 -18.89
N GLN A 151 15.41 4.98 -19.39
CA GLN A 151 14.24 5.24 -18.57
C GLN A 151 13.21 4.14 -18.83
N GLN A 152 12.73 3.50 -17.78
CA GLN A 152 11.77 2.42 -17.88
C GLN A 152 10.79 2.45 -16.71
N THR A 153 9.51 2.25 -17.02
CA THR A 153 8.49 1.99 -16.00
C THR A 153 8.26 0.49 -15.92
N LEU A 154 8.48 -0.08 -14.74
CA LEU A 154 8.22 -1.47 -14.41
C LEU A 154 6.97 -1.55 -13.53
N THR A 155 6.28 -2.68 -13.56
CA THR A 155 5.06 -2.89 -12.76
C THR A 155 5.21 -4.09 -11.86
N LEU A 156 4.72 -3.97 -10.64
CA LEU A 156 4.72 -5.03 -9.64
C LEU A 156 3.30 -5.19 -9.10
N THR A 157 2.65 -6.32 -9.36
CA THR A 157 1.27 -6.56 -8.91
C THR A 157 1.26 -7.43 -7.66
N LEU A 158 0.73 -6.87 -6.57
CA LEU A 158 0.60 -7.52 -5.28
C LEU A 158 -0.86 -7.97 -5.06
N PRO A 159 -1.13 -9.29 -4.93
CA PRO A 159 -2.47 -9.78 -4.64
C PRO A 159 -2.89 -9.43 -3.21
N GLU A 160 -4.20 -9.41 -2.97
CA GLU A 160 -4.74 -9.24 -1.61
C GLU A 160 -4.69 -10.55 -0.81
N ASN A 161 -4.68 -10.44 0.52
CA ASN A 161 -4.79 -11.59 1.39
C ASN A 161 -6.16 -12.30 1.20
N PRO A 162 -6.19 -13.59 0.83
CA PRO A 162 -7.44 -14.34 0.67
C PRO A 162 -8.28 -14.42 1.96
N LEU A 163 -7.65 -14.28 3.14
CA LEU A 163 -8.36 -14.26 4.42
C LEU A 163 -9.31 -13.07 4.55
N LYS A 164 -8.94 -11.90 4.02
CA LYS A 164 -9.83 -10.71 4.04
C LYS A 164 -11.12 -10.97 3.28
N PHE A 165 -11.06 -11.62 2.11
CA PHE A 165 -12.26 -12.01 1.37
C PHE A 165 -13.12 -13.01 2.12
N ARG A 166 -12.50 -13.96 2.83
CA ARG A 166 -13.23 -14.91 3.68
C ARG A 166 -13.96 -14.21 4.82
N TYR A 167 -13.29 -13.31 5.55
CA TYR A 167 -13.91 -12.56 6.64
C TYR A 167 -15.00 -11.62 6.13
N PHE A 168 -14.77 -10.95 5.00
CA PHE A 168 -15.79 -10.15 4.34
C PHE A 168 -17.02 -10.99 3.97
N GLY A 169 -16.84 -12.19 3.40
CA GLY A 169 -17.94 -13.09 3.09
C GLY A 169 -18.76 -13.50 4.34
N ILE A 170 -18.07 -13.80 5.45
CA ILE A 170 -18.73 -14.10 6.74
C ILE A 170 -19.55 -12.89 7.21
N LEU A 171 -18.97 -11.69 7.17
CA LEU A 171 -19.65 -10.45 7.55
C LEU A 171 -20.90 -10.21 6.69
N VAL A 172 -20.80 -10.39 5.37
CA VAL A 172 -21.95 -10.28 4.44
C VAL A 172 -23.07 -11.24 4.83
N VAL A 173 -22.75 -12.50 5.14
CA VAL A 173 -23.76 -13.50 5.56
C VAL A 173 -24.44 -13.08 6.87
N ILE A 174 -23.68 -12.59 7.84
CA ILE A 174 -24.23 -12.09 9.12
C ILE A 174 -25.18 -10.91 8.88
N LEU A 175 -24.74 -9.90 8.10
CA LEU A 175 -25.54 -8.72 7.80
C LEU A 175 -26.84 -9.07 7.03
N LEU A 176 -26.75 -9.99 6.06
CA LEU A 176 -27.92 -10.51 5.35
C LEU A 176 -28.88 -11.23 6.29
N ALA A 177 -28.38 -12.08 7.20
CA ALA A 177 -29.19 -12.80 8.16
C ALA A 177 -29.92 -11.85 9.13
N VAL A 178 -29.21 -10.83 9.64
CA VAL A 178 -29.77 -9.78 10.48
C VAL A 178 -30.88 -9.04 9.74
N GLY A 179 -30.62 -8.59 8.50
CA GLY A 179 -31.63 -7.95 7.66
C GLY A 179 -32.85 -8.85 7.44
N LEU A 180 -32.63 -10.11 7.04
CA LEU A 180 -33.68 -11.08 6.76
C LEU A 180 -34.57 -11.35 7.97
N LEU A 181 -33.97 -11.58 9.14
CA LEU A 181 -34.73 -11.76 10.38
C LEU A 181 -35.53 -10.50 10.73
N GLY A 182 -34.92 -9.32 10.60
CA GLY A 182 -35.61 -8.04 10.80
C GLY A 182 -36.83 -7.88 9.88
N GLY A 183 -36.65 -8.09 8.57
CA GLY A 183 -37.72 -8.02 7.58
C GLY A 183 -38.81 -9.07 7.82
N TRP A 184 -38.43 -10.28 8.23
CA TRP A 184 -39.38 -11.34 8.54
C TRP A 184 -40.29 -10.99 9.72
N VAL A 185 -39.72 -10.47 10.80
CA VAL A 185 -40.48 -10.06 12.00
C VAL A 185 -41.38 -8.88 11.67
N ILE A 186 -40.88 -7.88 10.93
CA ILE A 186 -41.67 -6.71 10.49
C ILE A 186 -42.84 -7.13 9.58
N GLY A 187 -42.63 -8.10 8.69
CA GLY A 187 -43.66 -8.62 7.80
C GLY A 187 -44.75 -9.45 8.50
N GLY A 188 -44.59 -9.76 9.79
CA GLY A 188 -45.58 -10.47 10.58
C GLY A 188 -46.86 -9.66 10.77
N ARG A 189 -47.94 -10.05 10.09
CA ARG A 189 -49.28 -9.50 10.35
C ARG A 189 -49.78 -9.95 11.72
N GLN A 190 -49.51 -9.14 12.73
CA GLN A 190 -50.20 -9.20 14.01
C GLN A 190 -51.44 -8.29 13.96
N PRO A 191 -52.56 -8.69 14.59
CA PRO A 191 -53.74 -7.84 14.68
C PRO A 191 -53.35 -6.56 15.42
N ILE A 192 -53.52 -5.43 14.76
CA ILE A 192 -53.31 -4.10 15.34
C ILE A 192 -54.46 -3.86 16.31
N GLN A 193 -54.17 -3.61 17.59
CA GLN A 193 -55.23 -3.30 18.54
C GLN A 193 -55.86 -1.94 18.18
N PRO A 194 -57.18 -1.76 18.37
CA PRO A 194 -57.84 -0.49 18.07
C PRO A 194 -57.16 0.66 18.83
N GLY A 195 -56.60 1.63 18.08
CA GLY A 195 -55.85 2.77 18.64
C GLY A 195 -54.33 2.67 18.52
N GLU A 196 -53.78 1.55 18.07
CA GLU A 196 -52.34 1.40 17.80
C GLU A 196 -51.99 1.66 16.32
N ILE A 197 -50.83 2.27 16.07
CA ILE A 197 -50.35 2.61 14.70
C ILE A 197 -49.52 1.48 14.08
N ALA A 198 -48.91 0.61 14.91
CA ALA A 198 -48.11 -0.54 14.47
C ALA A 198 -48.14 -1.67 15.52
N PRO A 199 -47.97 -2.94 15.12
CA PRO A 199 -47.92 -4.05 16.07
C PRO A 199 -46.81 -3.91 17.13
N GLN A 200 -47.07 -4.39 18.34
CA GLN A 200 -46.17 -4.26 19.49
C GLN A 200 -44.74 -4.77 19.21
N GLN A 201 -44.59 -5.86 18.45
CA GLN A 201 -43.27 -6.40 18.08
C GLN A 201 -42.50 -5.48 17.12
N VAL A 202 -43.20 -4.85 16.18
CA VAL A 202 -42.61 -3.91 15.21
C VAL A 202 -42.18 -2.63 15.93
N ARG A 203 -42.99 -2.16 16.88
CA ARG A 203 -42.67 -1.01 17.71
C ARG A 203 -41.45 -1.27 18.60
N LEU A 204 -41.38 -2.43 19.27
CA LEU A 204 -40.22 -2.84 20.08
C LEU A 204 -38.95 -2.96 19.24
N LEU A 205 -39.05 -3.55 18.04
CA LEU A 205 -37.94 -3.65 17.11
C LEU A 205 -37.47 -2.27 16.65
N LEU A 206 -38.37 -1.40 16.20
CA LEU A 206 -38.02 -0.06 15.75
C LEU A 206 -37.43 0.78 16.88
N SER A 207 -38.01 0.73 18.09
CA SER A 207 -37.43 1.42 19.25
C SER A 207 -36.06 0.87 19.64
N GLY A 208 -35.88 -0.46 19.58
CA GLY A 208 -34.59 -1.09 19.83
C GLY A 208 -33.57 -0.72 18.76
N LEU A 209 -33.95 -0.73 17.48
CA LEU A 209 -33.10 -0.34 16.36
C LEU A 209 -32.71 1.13 16.43
N VAL A 210 -33.62 2.01 16.81
CA VAL A 210 -33.33 3.44 17.00
C VAL A 210 -32.37 3.63 18.16
N VAL A 211 -32.55 2.94 19.30
CA VAL A 211 -31.61 3.01 20.43
C VAL A 211 -30.25 2.44 20.05
N VAL A 212 -30.20 1.31 19.36
CA VAL A 212 -28.94 0.71 18.88
C VAL A 212 -28.28 1.59 17.81
N ALA A 213 -29.04 2.21 16.92
CA ALA A 213 -28.51 3.12 15.91
C ALA A 213 -28.00 4.41 16.53
N ILE A 214 -28.70 4.98 17.53
CA ILE A 214 -28.23 6.13 18.31
C ILE A 214 -26.98 5.73 19.08
N ALA A 215 -26.98 4.58 19.77
CA ALA A 215 -25.82 4.10 20.51
C ALA A 215 -24.64 3.80 19.58
N ALA A 216 -24.87 3.26 18.39
CA ALA A 216 -23.84 3.00 17.38
C ALA A 216 -23.35 4.30 16.73
N LEU A 217 -24.22 5.26 16.44
CA LEU A 217 -23.83 6.58 15.92
C LEU A 217 -23.09 7.40 16.97
N LEU A 218 -23.50 7.30 18.24
CA LEU A 218 -22.76 7.86 19.36
C LEU A 218 -21.43 7.14 19.52
N TRP A 219 -21.39 5.80 19.52
CA TRP A 219 -20.15 5.03 19.62
C TRP A 219 -19.20 5.30 18.45
N VAL A 220 -19.71 5.43 17.22
CA VAL A 220 -18.91 5.74 16.03
C VAL A 220 -18.48 7.19 16.01
N ASN A 221 -19.32 8.17 16.40
CA ASN A 221 -18.88 9.56 16.51
C ASN A 221 -17.89 9.73 17.67
N ILE A 222 -18.20 9.17 18.85
CA ILE A 222 -17.32 9.18 20.02
C ILE A 222 -16.02 8.47 19.68
N ASN A 223 -16.00 7.33 18.98
CA ASN A 223 -14.74 6.68 18.58
C ASN A 223 -14.07 7.31 17.37
N ALA A 224 -14.77 8.02 16.48
CA ALA A 224 -14.14 8.80 15.43
C ALA A 224 -13.47 10.05 16.01
N GLU A 225 -14.14 10.68 16.98
CA GLU A 225 -13.67 11.84 17.73
C GLU A 225 -12.66 11.44 18.81
N LEU A 226 -12.72 10.23 19.38
CA LEU A 226 -11.67 9.61 20.23
C LEU A 226 -10.56 8.95 19.42
N ALA A 227 -10.75 8.57 18.16
CA ALA A 227 -9.63 8.27 17.28
C ALA A 227 -8.92 9.58 16.90
N GLU A 228 -9.65 10.67 16.70
CA GLU A 228 -9.08 12.02 16.60
C GLU A 228 -8.54 12.53 17.95
N SER A 229 -9.13 12.16 19.10
CA SER A 229 -8.76 12.64 20.45
C SER A 229 -7.87 11.71 21.26
N HIS A 230 -7.61 10.49 20.82
CA HIS A 230 -6.44 9.71 21.23
C HIS A 230 -5.21 10.13 20.42
N HIS A 231 -5.39 10.94 19.35
CA HIS A 231 -4.32 11.70 18.70
C HIS A 231 -4.30 13.20 19.06
N THR A 232 -5.34 13.75 19.72
CA THR A 232 -5.37 15.16 20.21
C THR A 232 -5.61 15.33 21.71
N MET A 233 -5.57 14.26 22.52
CA MET A 233 -5.22 14.41 23.94
C MET A 233 -3.71 14.66 24.03
N SER A 234 -3.32 15.88 23.64
CA SER A 234 -2.33 16.62 24.41
C SER A 234 -2.85 16.64 25.84
N MET A 235 -2.47 15.63 26.63
CA MET A 235 -2.44 15.76 28.07
C MET A 235 -1.72 17.09 28.34
N PRO A 236 -2.27 18.01 29.16
CA PRO A 236 -1.52 19.16 29.61
C PRO A 236 -0.35 18.63 30.46
N GLY A 237 0.77 18.32 29.81
CA GLY A 237 1.92 17.64 30.40
C GLY A 237 2.60 16.54 29.56
N MET A 238 2.05 16.08 28.43
CA MET A 238 2.74 15.11 27.56
C MET A 238 2.49 15.42 26.08
N GLY A 239 3.36 16.23 25.48
CA GLY A 239 3.90 15.82 24.19
C GLY A 239 4.87 14.70 24.53
N GLU A 240 4.49 13.43 24.32
CA GLU A 240 5.49 12.38 24.28
C GLU A 240 6.31 12.63 23.02
N GLU A 241 7.34 13.48 23.17
CA GLU A 241 8.53 13.40 22.34
C GLU A 241 8.86 11.92 22.25
N VAL A 242 8.76 11.36 21.04
CA VAL A 242 9.27 10.02 20.76
C VAL A 242 10.65 9.96 21.39
N ALA A 243 10.84 9.03 22.32
CA ALA A 243 12.05 9.00 23.12
C ALA A 243 13.26 9.11 22.17
N PRO A 244 14.20 10.04 22.44
CA PRO A 244 15.32 10.26 21.55
C PRO A 244 16.05 8.93 21.34
N SER A 245 16.51 8.71 20.12
CA SER A 245 17.20 7.47 19.79
C SER A 245 18.38 7.24 20.73
N SER A 246 18.62 5.99 21.11
CA SER A 246 19.76 5.62 21.97
C SER A 246 21.12 5.92 21.34
N LYS A 247 21.16 6.22 20.04
CA LYS A 247 22.34 6.64 19.29
C LYS A 247 22.13 8.07 18.78
N PRO A 248 23.20 8.87 18.68
CA PRO A 248 23.07 10.24 18.20
C PRO A 248 22.85 10.27 16.67
N ALA A 249 22.14 11.28 16.19
CA ALA A 249 21.99 11.56 14.76
C ALA A 249 23.31 12.05 14.11
N LYS A 250 24.24 12.56 14.92
CA LYS A 250 25.59 12.97 14.50
C LYS A 250 26.66 12.29 15.35
N LEU A 251 27.67 11.70 14.71
CA LEU A 251 28.76 11.02 15.39
C LEU A 251 30.09 11.26 14.67
N GLN A 252 31.09 11.71 15.43
CA GLN A 252 32.49 11.70 15.01
C GLN A 252 33.21 10.48 15.56
N SER A 253 33.72 9.62 14.69
CA SER A 253 34.41 8.39 15.08
C SER A 253 35.52 8.05 14.09
N GLN A 254 36.67 7.60 14.60
CA GLN A 254 37.79 7.07 13.79
C GLN A 254 38.23 7.97 12.61
N GLY A 255 38.17 9.29 12.79
CA GLY A 255 38.54 10.26 11.76
C GLY A 255 37.48 10.49 10.68
N LEU A 256 36.22 10.19 10.99
CA LEU A 256 35.05 10.45 10.14
C LEU A 256 34.00 11.22 10.94
N ASP A 257 33.32 12.16 10.29
CA ASP A 257 32.11 12.84 10.79
C ASP A 257 30.93 12.34 9.97
N MET A 258 29.97 11.68 10.64
CA MET A 258 28.76 11.15 10.04
C MET A 258 27.54 11.87 10.61
N GLN A 259 26.63 12.28 9.73
CA GLN A 259 25.42 12.98 10.12
C GLN A 259 24.22 12.43 9.35
N LEU A 260 23.22 11.94 10.08
CA LEU A 260 21.85 11.75 9.61
C LEU A 260 21.09 13.07 9.78
N SER A 261 20.32 13.44 8.76
CA SER A 261 19.59 14.70 8.67
C SER A 261 18.38 14.54 7.77
N GLY A 262 17.40 15.43 7.86
CA GLY A 262 16.19 15.34 7.07
C GLY A 262 15.02 16.01 7.78
N ASP A 263 13.83 15.55 7.44
CA ASP A 263 12.61 15.91 8.17
C ASP A 263 12.63 15.25 9.56
N GLU A 264 12.41 16.05 10.60
CA GLU A 264 12.38 15.60 12.01
C GLU A 264 11.09 14.85 12.37
N GLY A 265 10.11 14.84 11.46
CA GLY A 265 8.80 14.21 11.61
C GLY A 265 8.19 13.90 10.24
N ALA A 266 7.21 13.02 10.20
CA ALA A 266 6.51 12.65 8.98
C ALA A 266 4.99 12.62 9.18
N THR A 267 4.25 12.60 8.08
CA THR A 267 2.78 12.48 8.09
C THR A 267 2.37 11.40 7.09
N VAL A 268 1.42 10.53 7.46
CA VAL A 268 0.92 9.48 6.55
C VAL A 268 0.38 10.10 5.26
N GLY A 269 0.79 9.56 4.10
CA GLY A 269 0.43 10.11 2.79
C GLY A 269 1.47 11.07 2.21
N GLN A 270 2.51 11.44 2.97
CA GLN A 270 3.55 12.37 2.55
C GLN A 270 4.94 11.74 2.73
N PRO A 271 5.81 11.79 1.70
CA PRO A 271 7.16 11.26 1.82
C PRO A 271 8.03 12.21 2.65
N ALA A 272 8.75 11.65 3.63
CA ALA A 272 9.77 12.36 4.40
C ALA A 272 11.10 12.31 3.67
N ARG A 273 11.84 13.42 3.70
CA ARG A 273 13.16 13.58 3.09
C ARG A 273 14.26 13.25 4.08
N LEU A 274 15.13 12.33 3.70
CA LEU A 274 16.16 11.80 4.55
C LEU A 274 17.51 11.83 3.84
N GLN A 275 18.56 12.15 4.58
CA GLN A 275 19.91 12.23 4.07
C GLN A 275 20.91 11.80 5.12
N VAL A 276 21.85 10.95 4.72
CA VAL A 276 23.08 10.70 5.47
C VAL A 276 24.26 11.30 4.73
N SER A 277 25.20 11.88 5.47
CA SER A 277 26.46 12.39 4.95
C SER A 277 27.64 11.89 5.78
N VAL A 278 28.78 11.68 5.11
CA VAL A 278 30.04 11.29 5.74
C VAL A 278 31.19 12.11 5.17
N SER A 279 31.99 12.70 6.05
CA SER A 279 33.12 13.56 5.69
C SER A 279 34.30 13.33 6.61
N ASP A 280 35.49 13.75 6.17
CA ASP A 280 36.67 13.79 7.03
C ASP A 280 36.67 15.11 7.82
N PRO A 281 36.67 15.09 9.16
CA PRO A 281 36.56 16.31 9.96
C PRO A 281 37.81 17.20 9.87
N LYS A 282 38.97 16.67 9.43
CA LYS A 282 40.21 17.44 9.30
C LYS A 282 40.29 18.19 7.98
N THR A 283 39.84 17.56 6.89
CA THR A 283 39.92 18.15 5.55
C THR A 283 38.59 18.73 5.07
N SER A 284 37.50 18.43 5.78
CA SER A 284 36.12 18.72 5.38
C SER A 284 35.77 18.15 4.00
N GLN A 285 36.53 17.16 3.51
CA GLN A 285 36.27 16.52 2.23
C GLN A 285 35.28 15.36 2.39
N PRO A 286 34.44 15.12 1.37
CA PRO A 286 33.53 13.98 1.36
C PRO A 286 34.29 12.67 1.35
N VAL A 287 33.74 11.66 2.00
CA VAL A 287 34.33 10.31 2.06
C VAL A 287 33.48 9.38 1.20
N THR A 288 34.09 8.79 0.18
CA THR A 288 33.37 7.96 -0.81
C THR A 288 33.80 6.50 -0.81
N ASP A 289 34.84 6.14 -0.06
CA ASP A 289 35.37 4.77 0.04
C ASP A 289 34.69 3.94 1.13
N VAL A 290 33.39 4.18 1.35
CA VAL A 290 32.57 3.55 2.39
C VAL A 290 31.27 2.99 1.83
N VAL A 291 30.63 2.13 2.63
CA VAL A 291 29.31 1.57 2.37
C VAL A 291 28.36 2.05 3.45
N PHE A 292 27.22 2.59 3.05
CA PHE A 292 26.09 2.83 3.93
C PHE A 292 25.18 1.61 3.95
N LYS A 293 24.69 1.28 5.14
CA LYS A 293 23.59 0.36 5.36
C LYS A 293 22.50 1.10 6.13
N VAL A 294 21.42 1.44 5.44
CA VAL A 294 20.24 2.12 5.99
C VAL A 294 19.22 1.08 6.39
N THR A 295 18.59 1.25 7.54
CA THR A 295 17.53 0.38 8.06
C THR A 295 16.49 1.26 8.74
N THR A 296 15.25 1.15 8.33
CA THR A 296 14.11 1.86 8.92
C THR A 296 13.16 0.83 9.54
N THR A 297 12.99 0.88 10.85
CA THR A 297 12.20 -0.08 11.64
C THR A 297 11.07 0.64 12.34
N GLN A 298 9.85 0.10 12.28
CA GLN A 298 8.71 0.63 13.03
C GLN A 298 8.85 0.27 14.51
N LEU A 299 8.66 1.23 15.41
CA LEU A 299 9.05 1.10 16.82
C LEU A 299 8.08 0.30 17.69
N GLU A 300 6.79 0.29 17.39
CA GLU A 300 5.77 -0.38 18.21
C GLU A 300 5.83 -1.91 18.10
N ASN A 301 6.08 -2.40 16.89
CA ASN A 301 5.96 -3.79 16.49
C ASN A 301 7.28 -4.36 15.93
N ASN A 302 8.32 -3.53 15.85
CA ASN A 302 9.70 -3.90 15.49
C ASN A 302 9.82 -4.61 14.13
N TRP A 303 9.04 -4.17 13.15
CA TRP A 303 9.13 -4.68 11.78
C TRP A 303 9.94 -3.76 10.87
N LEU A 304 10.55 -4.34 9.84
CA LEU A 304 11.44 -3.66 8.90
C LEU A 304 10.64 -2.98 7.79
N ALA A 305 10.61 -1.65 7.75
CA ALA A 305 9.91 -0.90 6.71
C ALA A 305 10.73 -0.74 5.43
N PHE A 306 12.01 -0.41 5.59
CA PHE A 306 12.92 -0.14 4.48
C PHE A 306 14.34 -0.56 4.85
N ALA A 307 15.07 -1.12 3.90
CA ALA A 307 16.52 -1.27 4.02
C ALA A 307 17.22 -1.06 2.68
N TYR A 308 18.41 -0.47 2.76
CA TYR A 308 19.26 -0.22 1.61
C TYR A 308 20.73 -0.40 1.98
N GLN A 309 21.52 -0.90 1.03
CA GLN A 309 22.97 -0.96 1.16
C GLN A 309 23.62 -0.45 -0.13
N GLY A 310 24.53 0.51 -0.02
CA GLY A 310 25.21 1.08 -1.17
C GLY A 310 26.31 2.07 -0.81
N THR A 311 26.90 2.67 -1.84
CA THR A 311 27.98 3.66 -1.68
C THR A 311 27.40 5.07 -1.76
N PRO A 312 28.02 6.06 -1.08
CA PRO A 312 27.63 7.47 -1.21
C PRO A 312 27.83 7.99 -2.63
N ASP A 313 27.19 9.12 -2.92
CA ASP A 313 27.47 9.95 -4.10
C ASP A 313 28.87 10.60 -4.04
N SER A 314 29.23 11.37 -5.07
CA SER A 314 30.50 12.10 -5.13
C SER A 314 30.68 13.14 -4.02
N ASN A 315 29.62 13.50 -3.31
CA ASN A 315 29.62 14.44 -2.20
C ASN A 315 29.64 13.72 -0.83
N GLY A 316 29.83 12.39 -0.80
CA GLY A 316 29.83 11.63 0.44
C GLY A 316 28.43 11.52 1.06
N LYS A 317 27.37 11.60 0.25
CA LYS A 317 25.97 11.65 0.69
C LYS A 317 25.14 10.53 0.10
N LEU A 318 24.08 10.16 0.81
CA LEU A 318 22.96 9.39 0.29
C LEU A 318 21.69 10.11 0.71
N ALA A 319 20.84 10.43 -0.25
CA ALA A 319 19.54 11.03 -0.02
C ALA A 319 18.44 10.10 -0.53
N TRP A 320 17.33 10.04 0.20
CA TRP A 320 16.14 9.32 -0.20
C TRP A 320 14.89 9.98 0.37
N GLU A 321 13.76 9.75 -0.26
CA GLU A 321 12.44 10.07 0.30
C GLU A 321 11.69 8.77 0.61
N GLN A 322 11.04 8.71 1.76
CA GLN A 322 10.31 7.53 2.22
C GLN A 322 8.95 7.95 2.79
N GLU A 323 7.88 7.31 2.32
CA GLU A 323 6.56 7.46 2.93
C GLU A 323 6.38 6.46 4.08
N PHE A 324 5.93 6.97 5.23
CA PHE A 324 5.50 6.17 6.37
C PHE A 324 3.97 6.04 6.34
N PHE A 325 3.44 4.83 6.39
CA PHE A 325 2.05 4.57 6.02
C PHE A 325 1.11 4.23 7.19
N ASP A 326 1.62 3.94 8.40
CA ASP A 326 0.83 3.42 9.53
C ASP A 326 0.65 4.41 10.69
N GLY A 327 1.30 5.58 10.66
CA GLY A 327 1.20 6.59 11.71
C GLY A 327 1.95 6.23 13.00
N ALA A 328 2.76 5.18 13.00
CA ALA A 328 3.57 4.80 14.15
C ALA A 328 4.98 5.40 14.05
N PRO A 329 5.65 5.70 15.18
CA PRO A 329 7.04 6.15 15.17
C PRO A 329 7.99 5.12 14.54
N HIS A 330 9.02 5.59 13.85
CA HIS A 330 10.04 4.75 13.21
C HIS A 330 11.44 5.10 13.69
N SER A 331 12.35 4.13 13.73
CA SER A 331 13.78 4.33 13.95
C SER A 331 14.53 4.14 12.65
N ILE A 332 15.28 5.15 12.24
CA ILE A 332 16.22 5.08 11.13
C ILE A 332 17.60 4.87 11.72
N VAL A 333 18.26 3.80 11.29
CA VAL A 333 19.63 3.48 11.66
C VAL A 333 20.46 3.47 10.38
N VAL A 334 21.56 4.21 10.38
CA VAL A 334 22.54 4.14 9.31
C VAL A 334 23.87 3.68 9.87
N GLU A 335 24.34 2.54 9.37
CA GLU A 335 25.67 2.03 9.59
C GLU A 335 26.59 2.43 8.45
N VAL A 336 27.81 2.84 8.79
CA VAL A 336 28.89 3.08 7.84
C VAL A 336 30.02 2.09 8.09
N ALA A 337 30.50 1.47 7.01
CA ALA A 337 31.61 0.52 7.02
C ALA A 337 32.60 0.84 5.88
N PRO A 338 33.90 0.53 6.02
CA PRO A 338 34.85 0.71 4.91
C PRO A 338 34.54 -0.26 3.77
N LEU A 339 34.78 0.15 2.52
CA LEU A 339 34.82 -0.79 1.41
C LEU A 339 35.99 -1.78 1.61
N ALA A 340 35.82 -3.02 1.15
CA ALA A 340 36.82 -4.09 1.33
C ALA A 340 38.22 -3.72 0.77
N ASN A 341 38.27 -2.86 -0.25
CA ASN A 341 39.51 -2.39 -0.90
C ASN A 341 39.82 -0.91 -0.60
N ALA A 342 39.17 -0.30 0.39
CA ALA A 342 39.43 1.09 0.76
C ALA A 342 40.82 1.25 1.37
N THR A 343 41.48 2.38 1.07
CA THR A 343 42.75 2.74 1.71
C THR A 343 42.56 3.00 3.20
N ARG A 344 41.40 3.56 3.58
CA ARG A 344 41.02 3.79 4.97
C ARG A 344 40.28 2.56 5.49
N GLN A 345 40.79 1.98 6.58
CA GLN A 345 40.16 0.89 7.29
C GLN A 345 39.76 1.36 8.69
N PHE A 346 38.54 1.04 9.11
CA PHE A 346 37.97 1.43 10.40
C PHE A 346 36.87 0.42 10.81
N GLN A 347 36.56 0.35 12.10
CA GLN A 347 35.45 -0.47 12.59
C GLN A 347 34.11 0.19 12.25
N PRO A 348 33.11 -0.56 11.74
CA PRO A 348 31.79 0.00 11.45
C PRO A 348 31.18 0.71 12.66
N PHE A 349 30.49 1.82 12.42
CA PHE A 349 29.77 2.57 13.44
C PHE A 349 28.44 3.10 12.90
N GLN A 350 27.56 3.55 13.79
CA GLN A 350 26.17 3.85 13.46
C GLN A 350 25.71 5.18 14.03
N VAL A 351 24.87 5.87 13.27
CA VAL A 351 24.00 6.96 13.75
C VAL A 351 22.55 6.49 13.67
N ALA A 352 21.68 7.08 14.49
CA ALA A 352 20.27 6.79 14.41
C ALA A 352 19.42 8.00 14.79
N GLU A 353 18.18 7.98 14.33
CA GLU A 353 17.18 9.00 14.61
C GLU A 353 15.80 8.34 14.65
N ASN A 354 14.99 8.75 15.63
CA ASN A 354 13.61 8.30 15.73
C ASN A 354 12.72 9.38 15.12
N ILE A 355 11.87 9.01 14.17
CA ILE A 355 10.96 9.92 13.49
C ILE A 355 9.54 9.66 13.99
N PRO A 356 8.89 10.62 14.66
CA PRO A 356 7.46 10.59 14.89
C PRO A 356 6.71 10.66 13.56
N VAL A 357 5.67 9.84 13.43
CA VAL A 357 4.80 9.84 12.25
C VAL A 357 3.40 10.23 12.71
N GLU A 358 2.84 11.26 12.12
CA GLU A 358 1.45 11.66 12.35
C GLU A 358 0.52 10.79 11.51
N GLY A 359 -0.32 10.01 12.18
CA GLY A 359 -1.39 9.24 11.55
C GLY A 359 -2.47 10.15 10.97
N VAL A 360 -2.99 9.82 9.79
CA VAL A 360 -4.09 10.56 9.15
C VAL A 360 -5.33 9.68 9.06
N ALA A 361 -6.45 10.20 9.55
CA ALA A 361 -7.72 9.51 9.58
C ALA A 361 -8.28 9.26 8.15
N PRO A 362 -8.91 8.09 7.87
CA PRO A 362 -9.51 7.83 6.56
C PRO A 362 -10.51 8.92 6.14
N PRO A 363 -10.50 9.38 4.87
CA PRO A 363 -11.39 10.43 4.41
C PRO A 363 -12.87 10.09 4.65
N MET A 364 -13.67 11.11 4.98
CA MET A 364 -15.11 10.95 5.29
C MET A 364 -15.89 10.31 4.12
N SER A 365 -15.51 10.59 2.87
CA SER A 365 -16.10 9.96 1.69
C SER A 365 -15.94 8.44 1.67
N VAL A 366 -14.76 7.93 2.02
CA VAL A 366 -14.48 6.49 2.10
C VAL A 366 -15.36 5.85 3.16
N ARG A 367 -15.45 6.48 4.34
CA ARG A 367 -16.31 6.01 5.44
C ARG A 367 -17.79 5.93 5.02
N LEU A 368 -18.29 6.96 4.31
CA LEU A 368 -19.67 6.97 3.80
C LEU A 368 -19.93 5.90 2.74
N ILE A 369 -18.97 5.64 1.86
CA ILE A 369 -19.08 4.58 0.84
C ILE A 369 -19.17 3.21 1.51
N SER A 370 -18.29 2.90 2.46
CA SER A 370 -18.33 1.65 3.23
C SER A 370 -19.66 1.50 3.99
N LEU A 371 -20.12 2.57 4.66
CA LEU A 371 -21.41 2.59 5.34
C LEU A 371 -22.57 2.28 4.38
N THR A 372 -22.53 2.84 3.18
CA THR A 372 -23.54 2.61 2.14
C THR A 372 -23.56 1.15 1.70
N TYR A 373 -22.41 0.52 1.49
CA TYR A 373 -22.34 -0.90 1.14
C TYR A 373 -22.90 -1.80 2.23
N PHE A 374 -22.47 -1.62 3.48
CA PHE A 374 -22.95 -2.44 4.59
C PHE A 374 -24.44 -2.25 4.86
N THR A 375 -24.94 -1.01 4.77
CA THR A 375 -26.37 -0.71 4.89
C THR A 375 -27.16 -1.36 3.74
N GLY A 376 -26.65 -1.28 2.52
CA GLY A 376 -27.27 -1.90 1.35
C GLY A 376 -27.46 -3.41 1.51
N ILE A 377 -26.45 -4.10 2.05
CA ILE A 377 -26.54 -5.55 2.35
C ILE A 377 -27.67 -5.84 3.33
N VAL A 378 -27.77 -5.07 4.43
CA VAL A 378 -28.85 -5.23 5.43
C VAL A 378 -30.22 -4.97 4.80
N VAL A 379 -30.36 -3.91 3.98
CA VAL A 379 -31.62 -3.58 3.29
C VAL A 379 -32.05 -4.70 2.35
N ILE A 380 -31.12 -5.29 1.60
CA ILE A 380 -31.40 -6.45 0.75
C ILE A 380 -31.95 -7.62 1.59
N GLY A 381 -31.29 -7.95 2.71
CA GLY A 381 -31.77 -8.96 3.65
C GLY A 381 -33.19 -8.65 4.13
N LEU A 382 -33.46 -7.42 4.54
CA LEU A 382 -34.76 -6.97 5.04
C LEU A 382 -35.86 -7.12 3.98
N LEU A 383 -35.61 -6.70 2.74
CA LEU A 383 -36.57 -6.85 1.64
C LEU A 383 -36.88 -8.33 1.36
N LEU A 384 -35.86 -9.20 1.39
CA LEU A 384 -36.05 -10.65 1.25
C LEU A 384 -36.90 -11.22 2.39
N GLY A 385 -36.63 -10.83 3.63
CA GLY A 385 -37.41 -11.24 4.80
C GLY A 385 -38.89 -10.85 4.70
N LEU A 386 -39.15 -9.59 4.33
CA LEU A 386 -40.52 -9.09 4.11
C LEU A 386 -41.23 -9.86 2.99
N TRP A 387 -40.54 -10.08 1.87
CA TRP A 387 -41.09 -10.78 0.72
C TRP A 387 -41.43 -12.24 1.02
N LEU A 388 -40.52 -12.96 1.70
CA LEU A 388 -40.77 -14.34 2.10
C LEU A 388 -41.97 -14.44 3.04
N ARG A 389 -42.06 -13.53 4.01
CA ARG A 389 -43.18 -13.49 4.96
C ARG A 389 -44.51 -13.18 4.27
N HIS A 390 -44.50 -12.28 3.28
CA HIS A 390 -45.68 -11.96 2.49
C HIS A 390 -46.20 -13.15 1.68
N ARG A 391 -45.30 -14.00 1.18
CA ARG A 391 -45.67 -15.23 0.45
C ARG A 391 -46.29 -16.30 1.36
N GLN A 392 -45.89 -16.35 2.62
CA GLN A 392 -46.38 -17.35 3.57
C GLN A 392 -47.74 -17.04 4.17
N THR A 393 -48.22 -15.80 4.10
CA THR A 393 -49.57 -15.48 4.53
C THR A 393 -50.54 -15.93 3.43
N PRO A 394 -51.38 -16.96 3.66
CA PRO A 394 -52.38 -17.34 2.67
C PRO A 394 -53.27 -16.13 2.44
N ARG A 395 -53.60 -15.81 1.18
CA ARG A 395 -54.79 -15.01 0.90
C ARG A 395 -55.95 -15.78 1.49
N THR A 396 -56.39 -15.41 2.69
CA THR A 396 -57.71 -15.80 3.21
C THR A 396 -58.71 -15.29 2.18
N GLY A 397 -59.06 -16.18 1.26
CA GLY A 397 -60.10 -15.95 0.28
C GLY A 397 -61.36 -15.60 1.05
N LEU A 398 -62.04 -14.55 0.60
CA LEU A 398 -63.40 -14.26 1.01
C LEU A 398 -64.23 -15.53 0.83
N THR A 399 -64.48 -16.25 1.90
CA THR A 399 -65.56 -17.23 1.95
C THR A 399 -66.85 -16.42 1.97
N TRP A 400 -67.33 -16.10 0.76
CA TRP A 400 -68.66 -15.55 0.53
C TRP A 400 -69.68 -16.58 1.05
N ARG A 401 -70.11 -16.43 2.31
CA ARG A 401 -71.29 -17.13 2.84
C ARG A 401 -72.49 -16.59 2.06
N ARG A 402 -72.95 -17.33 1.05
CA ARG A 402 -74.31 -17.19 0.52
C ARG A 402 -75.27 -17.48 1.67
N SER A 403 -75.89 -16.45 2.22
CA SER A 403 -77.13 -16.62 3.00
C SER A 403 -78.21 -17.05 2.02
N VAL A 404 -78.64 -18.30 2.14
CA VAL A 404 -79.89 -18.75 1.53
C VAL A 404 -81.00 -18.30 2.48
N SER A 405 -81.89 -17.46 1.98
CA SER A 405 -83.22 -17.21 2.53
C SER A 405 -84.23 -17.33 1.41
#